data_AF-A0A1Q7EIA1-F1
#
_entry.id   AF-A0A1Q7EIA1-F1
#
_cell.length_a   1.000
_cell.length_b   1.000
_cell.length_c   1.000
_cell.angle_alpha   90.00
_cell.angle_beta   90.00
_cell.angle_gamma   90.00
#
_symmetry.space_group_name_H-M   'P 1'
#
loop_
_entity.id
_entity.type
_entity.pdbx_description
1 polymer ?
#
loop_
_entity_poly.entity_id
_entity_poly.type
_entity_poly.pdbx_seq_one_letter_code
_entity_poly.pdbx_strand_id
1 'polypeptide(L)'
;MKRPLIAASLMAGTLTTFAVTPAIAEHTSAESKRSIDLNVDLRVDREGFRLGGQLFGLEGVYGAWLNGQFGQRGLTLDGRFQDRDRAFNFKLNAEIAEWLLRFFPGDTF
;
A
#
# COMPACT_ATOMS: atom_id res chain seq x y z
N MET A 1 -7.20 20.99 -43.30
CA MET A 1 -7.47 21.93 -42.19
C MET A 1 -8.84 21.62 -41.59
N LYS A 2 -8.94 20.70 -40.61
CA LYS A 2 -10.07 20.54 -39.68
C LYS A 2 -9.54 19.78 -38.44
N ARG A 3 -9.46 20.45 -37.28
CA ARG A 3 -9.22 19.84 -35.97
C ARG A 3 -10.57 19.62 -35.29
N PRO A 4 -10.85 18.43 -34.74
CA PRO A 4 -11.75 18.32 -33.60
C PRO A 4 -10.92 18.34 -32.31
N LEU A 5 -11.30 19.26 -31.43
CA LEU A 5 -10.70 19.53 -30.13
C LEU A 5 -11.80 19.22 -29.10
N ILE A 6 -11.72 18.08 -28.42
CA ILE A 6 -12.54 17.72 -27.25
C ILE A 6 -11.65 16.84 -26.36
N ALA A 7 -10.88 17.45 -25.46
CA ALA A 7 -11.23 17.65 -24.04
C ALA A 7 -11.17 16.34 -23.24
N ALA A 8 -9.94 15.94 -22.87
CA ALA A 8 -9.71 14.91 -21.86
C ALA A 8 -9.86 15.57 -20.48
N SER A 9 -11.01 15.38 -19.84
CA SER A 9 -11.21 15.74 -18.43
C SER A 9 -10.37 14.80 -17.57
N LEU A 10 -9.17 15.24 -17.21
CA LEU A 10 -8.33 14.61 -16.20
C LEU A 10 -8.87 15.01 -14.82
N MET A 11 -9.72 14.17 -14.23
CA MET A 11 -10.14 14.30 -12.83
C MET A 11 -8.95 13.93 -11.94
N ALA A 12 -8.16 14.93 -11.57
CA ALA A 12 -7.10 14.86 -10.57
C ALA A 12 -7.57 15.62 -9.31
N GLY A 13 -7.27 15.07 -8.14
CA GLY A 13 -7.56 15.64 -6.82
C GLY A 13 -8.72 14.91 -6.14
N THR A 14 -8.60 14.39 -4.91
CA THR A 14 -7.91 14.99 -3.77
C THR A 14 -7.67 13.88 -2.73
N LEU A 15 -6.42 13.53 -2.44
CA LEU A 15 -6.07 12.66 -1.32
C LEU A 15 -5.63 13.56 -0.16
N THR A 16 -6.58 14.14 0.57
CA THR A 16 -6.25 14.95 1.74
C THR A 16 -7.40 14.96 2.75
N THR A 17 -7.34 14.05 3.72
CA THR A 17 -7.83 14.28 5.10
C THR A 17 -7.20 13.24 6.03
N PHE A 18 -6.02 13.54 6.56
CA PHE A 18 -5.59 13.00 7.85
C PHE A 18 -6.22 13.88 8.93
N ALA A 19 -7.39 13.50 9.45
CA ALA A 19 -7.93 14.11 10.65
C ALA A 19 -7.28 13.44 11.87
N VAL A 20 -6.22 14.04 12.39
CA VAL A 20 -5.68 13.69 13.71
C VAL A 20 -6.62 14.28 14.76
N THR A 21 -7.38 13.42 15.44
CA THR A 21 -8.08 13.77 16.69
C THR A 21 -7.63 12.82 17.78
N PRO A 22 -7.02 13.30 18.89
CA PRO A 22 -6.79 12.46 20.05
C PRO A 22 -8.12 12.39 20.79
N ALA A 23 -8.90 11.32 20.56
CA ALA A 23 -10.04 11.03 21.42
C ALA A 23 -9.49 10.39 22.70
N ILE A 24 -9.55 11.16 23.79
CA ILE A 24 -9.28 10.75 25.16
C ILE A 24 -10.04 9.44 25.44
N ALA A 25 -9.30 8.39 25.79
CA ALA A 25 -9.86 7.10 26.16
C ALA A 25 -10.60 7.23 27.51
N GLU A 26 -11.93 7.30 27.47
CA GLU A 26 -12.77 7.05 28.64
C GLU A 26 -12.81 5.53 28.88
N HIS A 27 -12.13 5.10 29.94
CA HIS A 27 -12.15 3.72 30.41
C HIS A 27 -13.48 3.39 31.09
N THR A 28 -14.45 2.86 30.33
CA THR A 28 -15.57 2.10 30.91
C THR A 28 -15.21 0.61 30.93
N SER A 29 -15.09 0.07 32.14
CA SER A 29 -14.81 -1.35 32.41
C SER A 29 -16.05 -2.24 32.24
N ALA A 30 -15.80 -3.50 31.87
CA ALA A 30 -16.67 -4.69 31.96
C ALA A 30 -17.55 -5.06 30.74
N GLU A 31 -16.88 -5.45 29.66
CA GLU A 31 -17.19 -6.70 28.94
C GLU A 31 -15.85 -7.44 28.83
N SER A 32 -15.85 -8.78 28.88
CA SER A 32 -14.67 -9.56 28.49
C SER A 32 -14.44 -9.34 26.99
N LYS A 33 -13.92 -8.17 26.61
CA LYS A 33 -13.63 -7.81 25.23
C LYS A 33 -12.60 -8.80 24.72
N ARG A 34 -13.00 -9.62 23.75
CA ARG A 34 -12.07 -10.38 22.92
C ARG A 34 -10.97 -9.40 22.47
N SER A 35 -9.74 -9.62 22.96
CA SER A 35 -8.60 -8.83 22.50
C SER A 35 -8.32 -9.24 21.07
N ILE A 36 -8.22 -8.25 20.19
CA ILE A 36 -7.75 -8.43 18.83
C ILE A 36 -6.49 -7.59 18.75
N ASP A 37 -5.37 -8.24 18.45
CA ASP A 37 -4.08 -7.56 18.36
C ASP A 37 -3.76 -7.32 16.88
N LEU A 38 -3.36 -6.09 16.56
CA LEU A 38 -2.97 -5.68 15.21
C LEU A 38 -1.51 -5.25 15.23
N ASN A 39 -0.71 -5.84 14.35
CA ASN A 39 0.65 -5.40 14.06
C ASN A 39 0.71 -4.87 12.62
N VAL A 40 1.41 -3.75 12.43
CA VAL A 40 1.63 -3.13 11.12
C VAL A 40 3.11 -2.74 11.02
N ASP A 41 3.76 -3.15 9.93
CA ASP A 41 5.14 -2.80 9.61
C ASP A 41 5.21 -2.03 8.29
N LEU A 42 5.99 -0.94 8.27
CA LEU A 42 6.31 -0.19 7.07
C LEU A 42 7.81 0.09 7.05
N ARG A 43 8.44 -0.25 5.93
CA ARG A 43 9.82 0.11 5.60
C ARG A 43 9.85 0.79 4.24
N VAL A 44 10.59 1.87 4.14
CA VAL A 44 10.85 2.57 2.88
C VAL A 44 12.34 2.79 2.77
N ASP A 45 12.91 2.33 1.66
CA ASP A 45 14.32 2.40 1.34
C ASP A 45 14.50 3.08 -0.03
N ARG A 46 15.73 3.47 -0.37
CA ARG A 46 16.01 4.07 -1.69
C ARG A 46 15.63 3.16 -2.86
N GLU A 47 15.70 1.86 -2.65
CA GLU A 47 15.53 0.83 -3.68
C GLU A 47 14.13 0.21 -3.66
N GLY A 48 13.26 0.62 -2.73
CA GLY A 48 11.96 -0.02 -2.59
C GLY A 48 11.21 0.29 -1.31
N PHE A 49 10.17 -0.49 -1.05
CA PHE A 49 9.37 -0.43 0.16
C PHE A 49 8.87 -1.81 0.56
N ARG A 50 8.51 -1.95 1.83
CA ARG A 50 7.79 -3.10 2.35
C ARG A 50 6.68 -2.61 3.27
N LEU A 51 5.49 -3.12 3.07
CA LEU A 51 4.34 -2.93 3.94
C LEU A 51 3.85 -4.30 4.39
N GLY A 52 3.65 -4.49 5.68
CA GLY A 52 3.07 -5.71 6.22
C GLY A 52 2.12 -5.43 7.37
N GLY A 53 1.25 -6.39 7.62
CA GLY A 53 0.33 -6.35 8.73
C GLY A 53 -0.12 -7.75 9.13
N GLN A 54 -0.39 -7.93 10.42
CA GLN A 54 -0.88 -9.17 11.00
C GLN A 54 -1.97 -8.86 12.02
N LEU A 55 -3.09 -9.57 11.91
CA LEU A 55 -4.21 -9.53 12.84
C LEU A 55 -4.25 -10.85 13.60
N PHE A 56 -4.14 -10.78 14.92
CA PHE A 56 -4.21 -11.91 15.83
C PHE A 56 -5.56 -11.86 16.54
N GLY A 57 -6.42 -12.84 16.24
CA GLY A 57 -7.73 -12.98 16.89
C GLY A 57 -7.95 -14.39 17.40
N LEU A 58 -9.08 -14.61 18.08
CA LEU A 58 -9.43 -15.91 18.63
C LEU A 58 -9.61 -17.01 17.57
N GLU A 59 -9.86 -16.63 16.33
CA GLU A 59 -10.09 -17.55 15.22
C GLU A 59 -8.82 -17.82 14.40
N GLY A 60 -7.68 -17.23 14.76
CA GLY A 60 -6.40 -17.47 14.10
C GLY A 60 -5.68 -16.17 13.71
N VAL A 61 -4.65 -16.33 12.88
CA VAL A 61 -3.79 -15.24 12.42
C VAL A 61 -4.06 -14.96 10.95
N TYR A 62 -4.42 -13.71 10.66
CA TYR A 62 -4.51 -13.18 9.32
C TYR A 62 -3.31 -12.29 9.08
N GLY A 63 -2.73 -12.32 7.89
CA GLY A 63 -1.56 -11.50 7.60
C GLY A 63 -1.47 -11.16 6.13
N ALA A 64 -0.90 -10.01 5.84
CA ALA A 64 -0.52 -9.66 4.49
C ALA A 64 0.80 -8.91 4.53
N TRP A 65 1.64 -9.13 3.52
CA TRP A 65 2.74 -8.23 3.25
C TRP A 65 2.93 -8.07 1.75
N LEU A 66 3.44 -6.90 1.39
CA LEU A 66 3.74 -6.47 0.05
C LEU A 66 5.13 -5.82 0.07
N ASN A 67 5.99 -6.24 -0.84
CA ASN A 67 7.30 -5.71 -1.08
C ASN A 67 7.34 -5.15 -2.51
N GLY A 68 7.86 -3.95 -2.66
CA GLY A 68 8.10 -3.33 -3.95
C GLY A 68 9.57 -2.97 -4.10
N GLN A 69 10.19 -3.38 -5.18
CA GLN A 69 11.59 -3.10 -5.48
C GLN A 69 11.71 -2.41 -6.84
N PHE A 70 12.34 -1.24 -6.85
CA PHE A 70 12.68 -0.52 -8.06
C PHE A 70 14.00 -1.04 -8.61
N GLY A 71 13.98 -1.48 -9.88
CA GLY A 71 15.15 -1.91 -10.62
C GLY A 71 15.36 -1.06 -11.87
N GLN A 72 16.49 -1.27 -12.55
CA GLN A 72 16.83 -0.50 -13.76
C GLN A 72 15.79 -0.63 -14.90
N ARG A 73 15.05 -1.74 -14.94
CA ARG A 73 14.06 -2.03 -16.00
C ARG A 73 12.60 -1.84 -15.57
N GLY A 74 12.34 -1.51 -14.30
CA GLY A 74 10.98 -1.30 -13.82
C GLY A 74 10.79 -1.66 -12.35
N LEU A 75 9.62 -2.19 -12.03
CA LEU A 75 9.17 -2.47 -10.66
C LEU A 75 8.90 -3.97 -10.50
N THR A 76 9.46 -4.57 -9.45
CA THR A 76 9.06 -5.90 -8.98
C THR A 76 8.18 -5.72 -7.74
N LEU A 77 7.00 -6.33 -7.76
CA LEU A 77 6.13 -6.44 -6.60
C LEU A 77 6.04 -7.91 -6.20
N ASP A 78 6.30 -8.23 -4.94
CA ASP A 78 6.05 -9.55 -4.39
C ASP A 78 5.31 -9.42 -3.06
N GLY A 79 4.54 -10.45 -2.73
CA GLY A 79 3.70 -10.36 -1.56
C GLY A 79 3.19 -11.71 -1.13
N ARG A 80 2.63 -11.70 0.08
CA ARG A 80 1.93 -12.83 0.64
C ARG A 80 0.64 -12.34 1.27
N PHE A 81 -0.42 -13.07 1.01
CA PHE A 81 -1.65 -13.00 1.77
C PHE A 81 -1.80 -14.30 2.56
N GLN A 82 -2.13 -14.20 3.83
CA GLN A 82 -2.34 -15.31 4.74
C GLN A 82 -3.69 -15.14 5.41
N ASP A 83 -4.52 -16.16 5.19
CA ASP A 83 -5.72 -16.44 5.96
C ASP A 83 -5.37 -17.50 7.02
N ARG A 84 -6.30 -17.78 7.95
CA ARG A 84 -6.19 -18.79 9.00
C ARG A 84 -5.65 -20.13 8.47
N ASP A 85 -6.14 -20.59 7.32
CA ASP A 85 -5.88 -21.94 6.84
C ASP A 85 -4.85 -22.00 5.69
N ARG A 86 -4.58 -20.86 5.04
CA ARG A 86 -3.87 -20.85 3.75
C ARG A 86 -3.03 -19.59 3.59
N ALA A 87 -1.89 -19.75 2.93
CA ALA A 87 -1.09 -18.63 2.47
C ALA A 87 -0.90 -18.68 0.96
N PHE A 88 -1.08 -17.53 0.32
CA PHE A 88 -0.87 -17.30 -1.10
C PHE A 88 0.28 -16.34 -1.26
N ASN A 89 1.29 -16.77 -2.00
CA ASN A 89 2.40 -15.91 -2.40
C ASN A 89 2.19 -15.51 -3.85
N PHE A 90 2.50 -14.27 -4.18
CA PHE A 90 2.46 -13.78 -5.55
C PHE A 90 3.71 -12.97 -5.85
N LYS A 91 4.05 -12.92 -7.12
CA LYS A 91 5.11 -12.08 -7.65
C LYS A 91 4.70 -11.54 -9.01
N LEU A 92 4.82 -10.23 -9.17
CA LEU A 92 4.58 -9.48 -10.39
C LEU A 92 5.88 -8.75 -10.74
N ASN A 93 6.32 -8.89 -11.99
CA ASN A 93 7.40 -8.09 -12.54
C ASN A 93 6.80 -7.21 -13.63
N ALA A 94 6.96 -5.90 -13.49
CA ALA A 94 6.48 -4.91 -14.45
C ALA A 94 7.70 -4.19 -15.06
N GLU A 95 7.94 -4.44 -16.35
CA GLU A 95 8.97 -3.74 -17.12
C GLU A 95 8.44 -2.37 -17.57
N ILE A 96 8.42 -1.43 -16.63
CA ILE A 96 7.82 -0.10 -16.82
C ILE A 96 8.85 1.03 -16.80
N ALA A 97 10.16 0.74 -16.87
CA ALA A 97 11.19 1.79 -16.82
C ALA A 97 10.99 2.88 -17.88
N GLU A 98 10.72 2.50 -19.14
CA GLU A 98 10.47 3.48 -20.20
C GLU A 98 9.20 4.31 -19.97
N TRP A 99 8.18 3.70 -19.37
CA TRP A 99 6.95 4.41 -19.03
C TRP A 99 7.18 5.37 -17.85
N LEU A 100 7.85 4.92 -16.78
CA LEU A 100 8.18 5.75 -15.61
C LEU A 100 9.06 6.94 -15.97
N LEU A 101 10.07 6.76 -16.83
CA LEU A 101 10.94 7.86 -17.29
C LEU A 101 10.16 8.93 -18.09
N ARG A 102 9.03 8.58 -18.72
CA ARG A 102 8.18 9.56 -19.42
C ARG A 102 7.27 10.34 -18.47
N PHE A 103 6.89 9.77 -17.32
CA PHE A 103 6.03 10.42 -16.32
C PHE A 103 6.81 11.17 -15.24
N PHE A 104 8.03 10.73 -14.96
CA PHE A 104 8.98 11.39 -14.07
C PHE A 104 10.29 11.67 -14.83
N PRO A 105 10.25 12.52 -15.89
CA PRO A 105 11.48 13.01 -16.47
C PRO A 105 12.17 13.82 -15.38
N GLY A 106 13.22 13.26 -14.78
CA GLY A 106 13.95 13.95 -13.74
C GLY A 106 14.47 15.28 -14.29
N ASP A 107 14.09 16.38 -13.63
CA ASP A 107 14.89 17.60 -13.64
C ASP A 107 16.29 17.20 -13.17
N THR A 108 17.22 17.23 -14.12
CA THR A 108 18.66 17.10 -13.91
C THR A 108 19.13 18.15 -12.89
N PHE A 109 19.77 17.71 -11.81
CA PHE A 109 20.72 18.53 -11.05
C PHE A 109 22.12 18.00 -11.31
#